data_AF-A0A4Z2ER20-F1
#
_entry.id   AF-A0A4Z2ER20-F1
#
_cell.length_a   1.000
_cell.length_b   1.000
_cell.length_c   1.000
_cell.angle_alpha   90.00
_cell.angle_beta   90.00
_cell.angle_gamma   90.00
#
_symmetry.space_group_name_H-M   'P 1'
#
loop_
_entity.id
_entity.type
_entity.pdbx_description
1 polymer ?
#
loop_
_entity_poly.entity_id
_entity_poly.type
_entity_poly.pdbx_seq_one_letter_code
_entity_poly.pdbx_strand_id
1 'polypeptide(L)'
;MYLQADPMHFDLQDLKCEFDVILLEPPLEEYYRESGISHTERFWTWDDIMKLEIEEISSLRSFVFLWCGSGEGLDLGRMRYT
;
A
#
# COMPACT_ATOMS: atom_id res chain seq x y z
N MET A 1 -0.65 -17.92 -5.60
CA MET A 1 -1.87 -17.41 -6.27
C MET A 1 -1.62 -15.94 -6.58
N TYR A 2 -2.12 -15.42 -7.69
CA TYR A 2 -2.00 -14.01 -8.05
C TYR A 2 -3.32 -13.51 -8.64
N LEU A 3 -3.59 -12.21 -8.47
CA LEU A 3 -4.74 -11.52 -9.05
C LEU A 3 -4.22 -10.20 -9.62
N GLN A 4 -4.51 -9.93 -10.90
CA GLN A 4 -4.27 -8.62 -11.48
C GLN A 4 -5.51 -7.76 -11.22
N ALA A 5 -5.33 -6.64 -10.53
CA ALA A 5 -6.39 -5.71 -10.16
C ALA A 5 -5.83 -4.28 -10.19
N ASP A 6 -6.71 -3.30 -10.43
CA ASP A 6 -6.40 -1.89 -10.18
C ASP A 6 -6.78 -1.57 -8.73
N PRO A 7 -5.80 -1.36 -7.84
CA PRO A 7 -6.10 -1.24 -6.42
C PRO A 7 -6.86 0.03 -6.04
N MET A 8 -7.00 1.00 -6.95
CA MET A 8 -7.81 2.21 -6.72
C MET A 8 -9.30 1.98 -6.91
N HIS A 9 -9.66 0.91 -7.62
CA HIS A 9 -11.05 0.55 -7.93
C HIS A 9 -11.41 -0.85 -7.44
N PHE A 10 -10.45 -1.57 -6.87
CA PHE A 10 -10.64 -2.91 -6.35
C PHE A 10 -11.01 -2.85 -4.87
N ASP A 11 -12.13 -3.48 -4.52
CA ASP A 11 -12.53 -3.68 -3.13
C ASP A 11 -11.68 -4.81 -2.54
N LEU A 12 -10.87 -4.49 -1.52
CA LEU A 12 -10.02 -5.48 -0.86
C LEU A 12 -10.81 -6.63 -0.23
N GLN A 13 -12.07 -6.39 0.17
CA GLN A 13 -12.93 -7.43 0.76
C GLN A 13 -13.31 -8.53 -0.25
N ASP A 14 -13.19 -8.28 -1.56
CA ASP A 14 -13.40 -9.30 -2.59
C ASP A 14 -12.35 -10.41 -2.56
N LEU A 15 -11.24 -10.24 -1.82
CA LEU A 15 -10.28 -11.30 -1.53
C LEU A 15 -10.89 -12.42 -0.67
N LYS A 16 -11.96 -12.13 0.08
CA LYS A 16 -12.77 -13.08 0.87
C LYS A 16 -11.96 -13.92 1.87
N CYS A 17 -10.88 -13.36 2.37
CA CYS A 17 -10.07 -13.94 3.44
C CYS A 17 -9.38 -12.84 4.23
N GLU A 18 -9.05 -13.15 5.48
CA GLU A 18 -8.17 -12.35 6.29
C GLU A 18 -6.72 -12.85 6.16
N PHE A 19 -5.76 -11.96 6.39
CA PHE A 19 -4.34 -12.24 6.30
C PHE A 19 -3.64 -12.10 7.65
N ASP A 20 -2.81 -13.09 7.99
CA ASP A 20 -1.89 -13.01 9.15
C ASP A 20 -0.72 -12.06 8.90
N VAL A 21 -0.31 -11.92 7.63
CA VAL A 21 0.80 -11.06 7.20
C VAL A 21 0.45 -10.37 5.90
N ILE A 22 0.55 -9.04 5.89
CA ILE A 22 0.34 -8.21 4.70
C ILE A 22 1.64 -7.45 4.41
N LEU A 23 2.16 -7.59 3.19
CA LEU A 23 3.27 -6.80 2.67
C LEU A 23 2.71 -5.77 1.68
N LEU A 24 2.96 -4.49 1.96
CA LEU A 24 2.56 -3.38 1.10
C LEU A 24 3.78 -2.72 0.48
N GLU A 25 3.80 -2.66 -0.84
CA GLU A 25 4.85 -2.03 -1.65
C GLU A 25 4.20 -1.07 -2.67
N PRO A 26 3.65 0.08 -2.23
CA PRO A 26 3.01 1.03 -3.12
C PRO A 26 4.06 1.69 -4.05
N PRO A 27 3.71 2.02 -5.31
CA PRO A 27 4.63 2.65 -6.26
C PRO A 27 4.82 4.13 -5.92
N LEU A 28 5.68 4.43 -4.95
CA LEU A 28 6.00 5.80 -4.56
C LEU A 28 6.81 6.51 -5.66
N GLU A 29 6.54 7.80 -5.87
CA GLU A 29 7.24 8.60 -6.88
C GLU A 29 8.77 8.67 -6.61
N GLU A 30 9.18 8.71 -5.34
CA GLU A 30 10.59 8.81 -4.95
C GLU A 30 11.45 7.64 -5.46
N TYR A 31 10.87 6.45 -5.64
CA TYR A 31 11.58 5.28 -6.16
C TYR A 31 12.04 5.46 -7.61
N TYR A 32 11.34 6.30 -8.37
CA TYR A 32 11.57 6.50 -9.81
C TYR A 32 12.26 7.82 -10.11
N ARG A 33 12.04 8.84 -9.28
CA ARG A 33 12.71 10.13 -9.42
C ARG A 33 14.23 10.00 -9.32
N GLU A 34 14.72 9.11 -8.46
CA GLU A 34 16.16 8.90 -8.26
C GLU A 34 16.80 8.01 -9.34
N SER A 35 16.02 7.12 -9.97
CA SER A 35 16.54 6.17 -10.96
C SER A 35 16.57 6.73 -12.39
N GLY A 36 15.84 7.82 -12.68
CA GLY A 36 15.74 8.41 -14.01
C GLY A 36 14.99 7.53 -15.03
N ILE A 37 14.32 6.48 -14.54
CA ILE A 37 13.52 5.55 -15.35
C ILE A 37 12.12 6.12 -15.49
N SER A 38 11.62 6.20 -16.74
CA SER A 38 10.21 6.56 -16.99
C SER A 38 9.32 5.40 -16.54
N HIS A 39 8.48 5.65 -15.55
CA HIS A 39 7.45 4.70 -15.11
C HIS A 39 6.18 4.87 -15.93
N THR A 40 5.58 3.76 -16.35
CA THR A 40 4.35 3.77 -17.17
C THR A 40 3.07 3.73 -16.33
N GLU A 41 3.16 3.33 -15.06
CA GLU A 41 1.98 3.24 -14.18
C GLU A 41 1.91 4.44 -13.22
N ARG A 42 0.70 4.69 -12.70
CA ARG A 42 0.42 5.81 -11.80
C ARG A 42 1.13 5.62 -10.45
N PHE A 43 1.83 6.67 -10.00
CA PHE A 43 2.35 6.74 -8.63
C PHE A 43 1.23 6.93 -7.62
N TRP A 44 1.45 6.37 -6.43
CA TRP A 44 0.55 6.55 -5.31
C TRP A 44 1.05 7.65 -4.39
N THR A 45 0.11 8.49 -3.97
CA THR A 45 0.33 9.43 -2.87
C THR A 45 0.08 8.74 -1.54
N TRP A 46 0.59 9.32 -0.45
CA TRP A 46 0.26 8.83 0.90
C TRP A 46 -1.24 8.91 1.21
N ASP A 47 -1.96 9.86 0.63
CA ASP A 47 -3.43 9.92 0.71
C ASP A 47 -4.12 8.76 0.00
N ASP A 48 -3.55 8.26 -1.10
CA ASP A 48 -4.06 7.05 -1.77
C ASP A 48 -3.81 5.81 -0.89
N ILE A 49 -2.63 5.71 -0.29
CA ILE A 49 -2.24 4.59 0.60
C ILE A 49 -3.11 4.57 1.86
N MET A 50 -3.38 5.73 2.47
CA MET A 50 -4.19 5.84 3.69
C MET A 50 -5.66 5.48 3.49
N LYS A 51 -6.18 5.48 2.25
CA LYS A 51 -7.55 5.08 1.93
C LYS A 51 -7.73 3.56 1.81
N LEU A 52 -6.64 2.80 1.79
CA LEU A 52 -6.74 1.34 1.74
C LEU A 52 -7.33 0.81 3.06
N GLU A 53 -8.42 0.06 2.95
CA GLU A 53 -9.09 -0.59 4.07
C GLU A 53 -8.35 -1.87 4.50
N ILE A 54 -7.07 -1.75 4.87
CA ILE A 54 -6.21 -2.88 5.24
C ILE A 54 -6.75 -3.63 6.46
N GLU A 55 -7.42 -2.92 7.37
CA GLU A 55 -8.03 -3.51 8.58
C GLU A 55 -9.11 -4.54 8.23
N GLU A 56 -9.91 -4.31 7.19
CA GLU A 56 -11.01 -5.20 6.76
C GLU A 56 -10.53 -6.57 6.25
N ILE A 57 -9.25 -6.66 5.87
CA ILE A 57 -8.61 -7.90 5.42
C ILE A 57 -7.53 -8.39 6.40
N SER A 58 -7.38 -7.76 7.56
CA SER A 58 -6.37 -8.15 8.55
C SER A 58 -6.96 -9.08 9.59
N SER A 59 -6.31 -10.22 9.85
CA SER A 59 -6.73 -11.06 10.97
C SER A 59 -6.47 -10.37 12.32
N LEU A 60 -7.25 -10.75 13.34
CA LEU A 60 -7.19 -10.18 14.71
C LEU A 60 -5.75 -10.12 15.28
N ARG A 61 -4.90 -11.08 14.93
CA ARG A 61 -3.48 -11.11 15.29
C ARG A 61 -2.64 -11.23 14.04
N SER A 62 -2.32 -10.10 13.43
CA SER A 62 -1.61 -10.02 12.17
C SER A 62 -0.48 -8.98 12.21
N PHE A 63 0.34 -8.97 11.16
CA PHE A 63 1.43 -8.03 10.97
C PHE A 63 1.34 -7.36 9.60
N VAL A 64 1.66 -6.07 9.55
CA VAL A 64 1.83 -5.33 8.31
C VAL A 64 3.29 -4.93 8.16
N PHE A 65 3.87 -5.22 7.01
CA PHE A 65 5.17 -4.71 6.58
C PHE A 65 4.93 -3.72 5.44
N LEU A 66 5.27 -2.45 5.66
CA LEU A 66 5.06 -1.37 4.71
C LEU A 66 6.40 -0.82 4.25
N TRP A 67 6.63 -0.81 2.95
CA TRP A 67 7.73 -0.05 2.37
C TRP A 67 7.39 1.43 2.37
N CYS A 68 8.09 2.17 3.23
CA CYS A 68 7.88 3.61 3.44
C CYS A 68 8.82 4.50 2.63
N GLY A 69 9.75 3.93 1.89
CA GLY A 69 10.84 4.69 1.29
C GLY A 69 11.75 5.33 2.33
N SER A 70 12.30 6.51 2.02
CA SER A 70 13.27 7.20 2.87
C SER A 70 12.95 8.67 3.17
N GLY A 71 11.88 9.21 2.59
CA GLY A 71 11.41 10.58 2.81
C GLY A 71 10.28 10.70 3.84
N GLU A 72 9.26 11.48 3.50
CA GLU A 72 8.08 11.74 4.33
C GLU A 72 7.31 10.48 4.72
N GLY A 73 7.47 9.39 3.97
CA GLY A 73 6.84 8.11 4.25
C GLY A 73 7.24 7.47 5.58
N LEU A 74 8.39 7.87 6.13
CA LEU A 74 8.79 7.48 7.47
C LEU A 74 7.82 8.05 8.53
N ASP A 75 7.27 9.23 8.33
CA ASP A 75 6.29 9.82 9.25
C ASP A 75 4.85 9.46 8.84
N LEU A 76 4.52 9.64 7.56
CA LEU A 76 3.16 9.40 7.04
C LEU A 76 2.74 7.93 7.15
N GLY A 77 3.65 6.97 6.93
CA GLY A 77 3.36 5.55 7.08
C GLY A 77 3.08 5.10 8.52
N ARG A 78 3.29 5.97 9.51
CA ARG A 78 2.96 5.72 10.92
C ARG A 78 1.68 6.42 11.37
N MET A 79 1.09 7.29 10.54
CA MET A 79 -0.11 8.03 10.90
C MET A 79 -1.32 7.10 10.99
N ARG A 80 -2.20 7.39 11.94
CA ARG A 80 -3.56 6.85 12.02
C ARG A 80 -4.52 8.02 11.94
N TYR A 81 -5.48 7.96 11.04
CA TYR A 81 -6.64 8.83 11.13
C TYR A 81 -7.51 8.33 12.28
N THR A 82 -7.70 9.17 13.30
CA THR A 82 -8.67 8.99 14.40
C THR A 82 -9.99 9.67 14.07
#